data_AF-A0A1M7RU77-F1
#
_entry.id   AF-A0A1M7RU77-F1
#
_cell.length_a   1.000
_cell.length_b   1.000
_cell.length_c   1.000
_cell.angle_alpha   90.00
_cell.angle_beta   90.00
_cell.angle_gamma   90.00
#
_symmetry.space_group_name_H-M   'P 1'
#
loop_
_entity.id
_entity.type
_entity.pdbx_description
1 polymer ?
#
loop_
_entity_poly.entity_id
_entity_poly.type
_entity_poly.pdbx_seq_one_letter_code
_entity_poly.pdbx_strand_id
1 'polypeptide(L)'
;MSTQKNNFVPRAKIIIGDSRKMREVNDEEVDLIVTSPPYWHIKDYGVNGQIGYGQTLHEYLNSLYCVWSESYRVLRNGGRLCVNVGDQFARAVVYGRYKVIPIHAEIIAQCEDIGFDFMGSIIWQKKTTMNTTGGANVMGSYPYPPNGIVELDYEYILIFKKPGDNKKVPKEVKEASKLSKEEWKEYFSGHWTFGGTKQIGHEAMFPEELPRRLIKMFTFVGDTVLDPFLGSGTTAKVALELNRNVIGYEINKDFLEMIKTKIGIGQNIFLTSENIQIIEREQEFKEQSTNNYVPRIKDAKPQIEPNKLKFTGERLYRVVDIIDECTLKLDTGLAVRFLGIKIEKKKEAIEYLQKYVLGKNVFLKLESAVIVDSGTLIAYIYLKNKIFINAYLIKSGIAVPDFEVEHRYKNKFLGLWEEIRSVKRMDSEHSYKPVGFK
;
A
#
# COMPACT_ATOMS: atom_id res chain seq x y z
N MET A 1 -44.87 20.79 -16.17
CA MET A 1 -44.21 20.43 -17.44
C MET A 1 -43.49 19.12 -17.24
N SER A 2 -43.90 18.09 -17.96
CA SER A 2 -43.43 16.70 -17.80
C SER A 2 -41.94 16.60 -18.14
N THR A 3 -41.13 16.15 -17.18
CA THR A 3 -39.78 15.67 -17.43
C THR A 3 -39.86 14.45 -18.35
N GLN A 4 -39.48 14.61 -19.62
CA GLN A 4 -39.19 13.46 -20.49
C GLN A 4 -38.08 12.66 -19.79
N LYS A 5 -38.46 11.56 -19.13
CA LYS A 5 -37.51 10.57 -18.62
C LYS A 5 -36.79 10.01 -19.85
N ASN A 6 -35.50 10.29 -19.94
CA ASN A 6 -34.63 9.73 -20.96
C ASN A 6 -34.68 8.20 -20.79
N ASN A 7 -35.23 7.46 -21.76
CA ASN A 7 -35.40 6.00 -21.73
C ASN A 7 -34.07 5.24 -21.96
N PHE A 8 -32.93 5.89 -21.76
CA PHE A 8 -31.63 5.26 -21.94
C PHE A 8 -31.37 4.27 -20.79
N VAL A 9 -31.16 3.00 -21.13
CA VAL A 9 -30.77 1.96 -20.19
C VAL A 9 -29.27 1.71 -20.35
N PRO A 10 -28.44 1.96 -19.32
CA PRO A 10 -27.01 1.76 -19.41
C PRO A 10 -26.64 0.28 -19.43
N ARG A 11 -25.52 -0.05 -20.09
CA ARG A 11 -24.98 -1.41 -20.20
C ARG A 11 -23.69 -1.56 -19.39
N ALA A 12 -23.45 -2.76 -18.87
CA ALA A 12 -22.21 -3.11 -18.20
C ALA A 12 -21.53 -4.31 -18.87
N LYS A 13 -20.23 -4.21 -19.14
CA LYS A 13 -19.38 -5.31 -19.58
C LYS A 13 -18.30 -5.54 -18.52
N ILE A 14 -18.41 -6.63 -17.76
CA ILE A 14 -17.46 -7.00 -16.71
C ILE A 14 -16.59 -8.13 -17.22
N ILE A 15 -15.29 -7.91 -17.30
CA ILE A 15 -14.31 -8.89 -17.76
C ILE A 15 -13.50 -9.36 -16.54
N ILE A 16 -13.60 -10.65 -16.23
CA ILE A 16 -12.67 -11.30 -15.31
C ILE A 16 -11.42 -11.70 -16.10
N GLY A 17 -10.39 -10.85 -16.04
CA GLY A 17 -9.21 -10.97 -16.85
C GLY A 17 -8.19 -9.85 -16.63
N ASP A 18 -6.97 -10.09 -17.12
CA ASP A 18 -5.84 -9.18 -17.02
C ASP A 18 -5.94 -7.99 -18.01
N SER A 19 -6.00 -6.77 -17.47
CA SER A 19 -6.14 -5.52 -18.22
C SER A 19 -4.89 -5.06 -18.95
N ARG A 20 -3.74 -5.73 -18.79
CA ARG A 20 -2.55 -5.53 -19.65
C ARG A 20 -2.84 -5.84 -21.12
N LYS A 21 -3.92 -6.58 -21.42
CA LYS A 21 -4.46 -6.83 -22.76
C LYS A 21 -5.99 -6.81 -22.72
N MET A 22 -6.58 -5.76 -23.30
CA MET A 22 -8.02 -5.51 -23.34
C MET A 22 -8.64 -5.97 -24.68
N ARG A 23 -8.57 -7.28 -24.97
CA ARG A 23 -8.97 -7.87 -26.27
C ARG A 23 -10.48 -7.73 -26.55
N GLU A 24 -11.26 -7.57 -25.49
CA GLU A 24 -12.72 -7.50 -25.49
C GLU A 24 -13.25 -6.07 -25.74
N VAL A 25 -12.34 -5.12 -25.96
CA VAL A 25 -12.61 -3.70 -26.18
C VAL A 25 -11.90 -3.25 -27.47
N ASN A 26 -12.69 -2.70 -28.39
CA ASN A 26 -12.18 -2.20 -29.65
C ASN A 26 -11.38 -0.91 -29.46
N ASP A 27 -10.58 -0.59 -30.46
CA ASP A 27 -9.90 0.70 -30.54
C ASP A 27 -10.93 1.83 -30.51
N GLU A 28 -10.64 2.88 -29.74
CA GLU A 28 -11.51 4.06 -29.63
C GLU A 28 -12.98 3.72 -29.27
N GLU A 29 -13.22 2.72 -28.42
CA GLU A 29 -14.56 2.36 -27.91
C GLU A 29 -14.99 3.21 -26.70
N VAL A 30 -14.02 3.63 -25.88
CA VAL A 30 -14.23 4.24 -24.54
C VAL A 30 -14.14 5.76 -24.59
N ASP A 31 -14.94 6.45 -23.77
CA ASP A 31 -14.97 7.92 -23.69
C ASP A 31 -14.16 8.49 -22.50
N LEU A 32 -14.16 7.77 -21.37
CA LEU A 32 -13.44 8.14 -20.15
C LEU A 32 -12.89 6.88 -19.46
N ILE A 33 -11.67 6.98 -18.94
CA ILE A 33 -11.10 5.97 -18.04
C ILE A 33 -10.97 6.59 -16.66
N VAL A 34 -11.53 5.95 -15.63
CA VAL A 34 -11.34 6.35 -14.23
C VAL A 34 -10.90 5.15 -13.43
N THR A 35 -9.74 5.24 -12.79
CA THR A 35 -9.17 4.09 -12.10
C THR A 35 -8.19 4.47 -11.00
N SER A 36 -7.75 3.47 -10.25
CA SER A 36 -6.65 3.56 -9.30
C SER A 36 -5.83 2.28 -9.39
N PRO A 37 -4.52 2.36 -9.68
CA PRO A 37 -3.70 1.17 -9.83
C PRO A 37 -3.56 0.43 -8.50
N PRO A 38 -3.39 -0.90 -8.53
CA PRO A 38 -3.09 -1.66 -7.32
C PRO A 38 -1.74 -1.21 -6.75
N TYR A 39 -1.73 -0.71 -5.52
CA TYR A 39 -0.52 -0.17 -4.92
C TYR A 39 0.57 -1.23 -4.71
N TRP A 40 1.79 -0.91 -5.11
CA TRP A 40 2.95 -1.79 -5.06
C TRP A 40 3.24 -2.32 -3.63
N HIS A 41 3.33 -3.65 -3.48
CA HIS A 41 3.52 -4.35 -2.20
C HIS A 41 2.57 -4.01 -1.04
N ILE A 42 1.44 -3.33 -1.27
CA ILE A 42 0.50 -3.02 -0.16
C ILE A 42 -0.42 -4.20 0.13
N LYS A 43 -0.94 -4.87 -0.91
CA LYS A 43 -1.99 -5.87 -0.74
C LYS A 43 -1.82 -7.07 -1.66
N ASP A 44 -1.83 -8.25 -1.06
CA ASP A 44 -1.98 -9.53 -1.75
C ASP A 44 -3.48 -9.77 -2.01
N TYR A 45 -3.85 -9.95 -3.27
CA TYR A 45 -5.22 -10.24 -3.69
C TYR A 45 -5.44 -11.75 -3.90
N GLY A 46 -4.47 -12.60 -3.61
CA GLY A 46 -4.61 -14.05 -3.63
C GLY A 46 -4.74 -14.65 -5.03
N VAL A 47 -4.36 -13.90 -6.07
CA VAL A 47 -4.46 -14.34 -7.47
C VAL A 47 -3.09 -14.25 -8.14
N ASN A 48 -2.74 -15.28 -8.92
CA ASN A 48 -1.48 -15.30 -9.65
C ASN A 48 -1.44 -14.14 -10.66
N GLY A 49 -0.24 -13.59 -10.88
CA GLY A 49 0.04 -12.53 -11.82
C GLY A 49 -0.75 -11.22 -11.63
N GLN A 50 -1.28 -10.99 -10.42
CA GLN A 50 -1.73 -9.65 -10.00
C GLN A 50 -0.62 -8.62 -10.19
N ILE A 51 -1.02 -7.38 -10.42
CA ILE A 51 -0.08 -6.25 -10.50
C ILE A 51 0.18 -5.73 -9.08
N GLY A 52 1.44 -5.43 -8.76
CA GLY A 52 1.86 -4.76 -7.53
C GLY A 52 2.43 -5.66 -6.44
N TYR A 53 1.73 -6.71 -6.00
CA TYR A 53 2.25 -7.61 -4.96
C TYR A 53 3.17 -8.67 -5.56
N GLY A 54 4.30 -8.93 -4.91
CA GLY A 54 5.29 -9.92 -5.37
C GLY A 54 6.21 -9.45 -6.51
N GLN A 55 5.88 -8.34 -7.18
CA GLN A 55 6.69 -7.75 -8.25
C GLN A 55 7.78 -6.82 -7.68
N THR A 56 8.93 -6.76 -8.34
CA THR A 56 9.87 -5.63 -8.19
C THR A 56 9.20 -4.32 -8.61
N LEU A 57 9.76 -3.17 -8.21
CA LEU A 57 9.20 -1.88 -8.59
C LEU A 57 9.18 -1.73 -10.12
N HIS A 58 10.22 -2.19 -10.80
CA HIS A 58 10.32 -2.09 -12.26
C HIS A 58 9.32 -3.00 -12.98
N GLU A 59 9.12 -4.24 -12.52
CA GLU A 59 8.09 -5.14 -13.07
C GLU A 59 6.66 -4.58 -12.89
N TYR A 60 6.41 -3.97 -11.73
CA TYR A 60 5.15 -3.26 -11.46
C TYR A 60 4.94 -2.10 -12.43
N LEU A 61 5.95 -1.24 -12.59
CA LEU A 61 5.88 -0.09 -13.50
C LEU A 61 5.72 -0.52 -14.96
N ASN A 62 6.40 -1.58 -15.40
CA ASN A 62 6.21 -2.17 -16.74
C ASN A 62 4.78 -2.71 -16.92
N SER A 63 4.22 -3.35 -15.90
CA SER A 63 2.84 -3.83 -15.94
C SER A 63 1.85 -2.68 -16.08
N LEU A 64 2.06 -1.57 -15.36
CA LEU A 64 1.24 -0.37 -15.52
C LEU A 64 1.38 0.24 -16.91
N TYR A 65 2.61 0.32 -17.45
CA TYR A 65 2.85 0.83 -18.80
C TYR A 65 2.03 0.06 -19.87
N CYS A 66 1.94 -1.27 -19.76
CA CYS A 66 1.08 -2.08 -20.64
C CYS A 66 -0.40 -1.69 -20.51
N VAL A 67 -0.91 -1.50 -19.29
CA VAL A 67 -2.30 -1.09 -19.05
C VAL A 67 -2.56 0.31 -19.62
N TRP A 68 -1.63 1.25 -19.46
CA TRP A 68 -1.76 2.59 -20.04
C TRP A 68 -1.68 2.58 -21.57
N SER A 69 -0.87 1.69 -22.15
CA SER A 69 -0.79 1.51 -23.61
C SER A 69 -2.11 1.01 -24.18
N GLU A 70 -2.72 0.01 -23.54
CA GLU A 70 -4.06 -0.46 -23.90
C GLU A 70 -5.13 0.60 -23.65
N SER A 71 -5.01 1.37 -22.55
CA SER A 71 -5.88 2.49 -22.23
C SER A 71 -5.85 3.54 -23.34
N TYR A 72 -4.68 3.86 -23.91
CA TYR A 72 -4.56 4.77 -25.04
C TYR A 72 -5.25 4.23 -26.30
N ARG A 73 -5.07 2.94 -26.60
CA ARG A 73 -5.69 2.28 -27.76
C ARG A 73 -7.21 2.34 -27.69
N VAL A 74 -7.80 1.93 -26.57
CA VAL A 74 -9.26 1.82 -26.42
C VAL A 74 -9.97 3.16 -26.20
N LEU A 75 -9.26 4.19 -25.75
CA LEU A 75 -9.82 5.51 -25.53
C LEU A 75 -10.03 6.26 -26.86
N ARG A 76 -11.18 6.89 -27.04
CA ARG A 76 -11.47 7.78 -28.17
C ARG A 76 -10.57 9.00 -28.18
N ASN A 77 -10.30 9.52 -29.37
CA ASN A 77 -9.68 10.84 -29.51
C ASN A 77 -10.50 11.91 -28.77
N GLY A 78 -9.80 12.82 -28.08
CA GLY A 78 -10.43 13.81 -27.20
C GLY A 78 -10.89 13.27 -25.83
N GLY A 79 -10.94 11.95 -25.65
CA GLY A 79 -11.25 11.29 -24.38
C GLY A 79 -10.18 11.53 -23.32
N ARG A 80 -10.50 11.18 -22.07
CA ARG A 80 -9.60 11.38 -20.92
C ARG A 80 -9.30 10.10 -20.16
N LEU A 81 -8.10 10.03 -19.61
CA LEU A 81 -7.68 9.04 -18.61
C LEU A 81 -7.46 9.77 -17.28
N CYS A 82 -8.15 9.30 -16.24
CA CYS A 82 -8.04 9.83 -14.88
C CYS A 82 -7.55 8.74 -13.93
N VAL A 83 -6.39 8.97 -13.30
CA VAL A 83 -5.72 7.98 -12.45
C VAL A 83 -5.58 8.53 -11.04
N ASN A 84 -6.26 7.92 -10.07
CA ASN A 84 -6.05 8.19 -8.65
C ASN A 84 -4.84 7.39 -8.14
N VAL A 85 -3.78 8.07 -7.72
CA VAL A 85 -2.55 7.43 -7.23
C VAL A 85 -1.96 8.22 -6.07
N GLY A 86 -1.59 7.49 -5.01
CA GLY A 86 -0.77 8.00 -3.93
C GLY A 86 0.69 7.59 -4.09
N ASP A 87 1.60 8.48 -3.72
CA ASP A 87 3.01 8.11 -3.62
C ASP A 87 3.24 7.18 -2.43
N GLN A 88 4.20 6.27 -2.59
CA GLN A 88 4.45 5.24 -1.59
C GLN A 88 5.64 5.60 -0.71
N PHE A 89 5.42 5.58 0.60
CA PHE A 89 6.47 5.76 1.57
C PHE A 89 7.26 4.46 1.79
N ALA A 90 8.47 4.38 1.22
CA ALA A 90 9.43 3.31 1.46
C ALA A 90 10.07 3.51 2.84
N ARG A 91 9.75 2.61 3.78
CA ARG A 91 10.24 2.65 5.16
C ARG A 91 11.69 2.16 5.22
N ALA A 92 12.51 2.83 6.03
CA ALA A 92 13.90 2.44 6.22
C ALA A 92 14.05 0.97 6.67
N VAL A 93 13.17 0.46 7.53
CA VAL A 93 13.21 -0.95 7.98
C VAL A 93 13.09 -1.97 6.85
N VAL A 94 12.42 -1.60 5.75
CA VAL A 94 12.22 -2.49 4.60
C VAL A 94 13.27 -2.22 3.54
N TYR A 95 13.65 -0.96 3.31
CA TYR A 95 14.43 -0.54 2.14
C TYR A 95 15.80 0.08 2.47
N GLY A 96 16.25 -0.02 3.72
CA GLY A 96 17.51 0.54 4.22
C GLY A 96 17.53 2.06 4.44
N ARG A 97 16.61 2.80 3.82
CA ARG A 97 16.46 4.26 3.98
C ARG A 97 15.01 4.71 3.82
N TYR A 98 14.68 5.88 4.38
CA TYR A 98 13.41 6.54 4.08
C TYR A 98 13.45 7.15 2.68
N LYS A 99 12.42 6.88 1.88
CA LYS A 99 12.27 7.45 0.55
C LYS A 99 10.78 7.48 0.20
N VAL A 100 10.32 8.55 -0.42
CA VAL A 100 9.03 8.54 -1.13
C VAL A 100 9.31 8.02 -2.54
N ILE A 101 8.58 6.98 -2.96
CA ILE A 101 8.60 6.49 -4.33
C ILE A 101 7.56 7.31 -5.10
N PRO A 102 7.99 8.16 -6.05
CA PRO A 102 7.11 9.11 -6.71
C PRO A 102 6.35 8.44 -7.85
N ILE A 103 5.47 7.49 -7.54
CA ILE A 103 4.72 6.69 -8.52
C ILE A 103 3.93 7.60 -9.46
N HIS A 104 3.35 8.69 -8.94
CA HIS A 104 2.59 9.65 -9.76
C HIS A 104 3.44 10.23 -10.89
N ALA A 105 4.70 10.59 -10.61
CA ALA A 105 5.60 11.22 -11.59
C ALA A 105 6.01 10.23 -12.69
N GLU A 106 6.20 8.96 -12.34
CA GLU A 106 6.46 7.93 -13.35
C GLU A 106 5.24 7.67 -14.22
N ILE A 107 4.02 7.64 -13.65
CA ILE A 107 2.79 7.49 -14.46
C ILE A 107 2.64 8.66 -15.43
N ILE A 108 2.93 9.90 -15.02
CA ILE A 108 2.95 11.06 -15.93
C ILE A 108 3.91 10.80 -17.10
N ALA A 109 5.16 10.42 -16.80
CA ALA A 109 6.15 10.18 -17.83
C ALA A 109 5.77 9.02 -18.77
N GLN A 110 5.22 7.92 -18.23
CA GLN A 110 4.72 6.80 -19.02
C GLN A 110 3.61 7.23 -19.98
N CYS A 111 2.62 7.96 -19.50
CA CYS A 111 1.49 8.42 -20.32
C CYS A 111 1.93 9.39 -21.42
N GLU A 112 2.85 10.31 -21.12
CA GLU A 112 3.46 11.22 -22.11
C GLU A 112 4.22 10.44 -23.19
N ASP A 113 5.03 9.43 -22.80
CA ASP A 113 5.74 8.57 -23.76
C ASP A 113 4.79 7.78 -24.69
N ILE A 114 3.62 7.38 -24.17
CA ILE A 114 2.58 6.66 -24.93
C ILE A 114 1.86 7.60 -25.92
N GLY A 115 1.84 8.91 -25.65
CA GLY A 115 1.23 9.93 -26.51
C GLY A 115 -0.03 10.59 -25.93
N PHE A 116 -0.27 10.45 -24.62
CA PHE A 116 -1.25 11.28 -23.92
C PHE A 116 -0.69 12.67 -23.62
N ASP A 117 -1.55 13.70 -23.63
CA ASP A 117 -1.23 15.03 -23.10
C ASP A 117 -1.57 15.08 -21.60
N PHE A 118 -0.62 15.42 -20.74
CA PHE A 118 -0.90 15.71 -19.33
C PHE A 118 -1.65 17.04 -19.18
N MET A 119 -2.84 16.99 -18.58
CA MET A 119 -3.73 18.14 -18.40
C MET A 119 -3.63 18.75 -17.00
N GLY A 120 -2.75 18.23 -16.15
CA GLY A 120 -2.62 18.60 -14.75
C GLY A 120 -3.17 17.54 -13.78
N SER A 121 -3.13 17.87 -12.50
CA SER A 121 -3.56 16.99 -11.41
C SER A 121 -4.48 17.69 -10.45
N ILE A 122 -5.44 16.96 -9.91
CA ILE A 122 -6.21 17.39 -8.74
C ILE A 122 -5.57 16.75 -7.51
N ILE A 123 -5.31 17.56 -6.48
CA ILE A 123 -4.83 17.08 -5.18
C ILE A 123 -6.06 16.70 -4.35
N TRP A 124 -6.24 15.41 -4.12
CA TRP A 124 -7.30 14.90 -3.25
C TRP A 124 -6.76 14.72 -1.83
N GLN A 125 -7.10 15.66 -0.95
CA GLN A 125 -6.79 15.57 0.46
C GLN A 125 -7.81 14.68 1.18
N LYS A 126 -7.34 13.59 1.76
CA LYS A 126 -8.18 12.65 2.52
C LYS A 126 -8.41 13.25 3.89
N LYS A 127 -9.66 13.61 4.24
CA LYS A 127 -10.00 13.97 5.63
C LYS A 127 -9.78 12.74 6.53
N THR A 128 -8.62 12.65 7.17
CA THR A 128 -8.28 11.57 8.10
C THR A 128 -8.75 11.93 9.50
N THR A 129 -9.77 11.22 10.00
CA THR A 129 -9.82 10.90 11.43
C THR A 129 -8.69 9.91 11.69
N MET A 130 -7.50 10.43 12.01
CA MET A 130 -6.25 9.80 12.45
C MET A 130 -6.29 8.29 12.77
N ASN A 131 -6.45 7.39 11.79
CA ASN A 131 -6.22 5.94 11.92
C ASN A 131 -6.32 5.19 10.57
N THR A 132 -5.65 5.70 9.53
CA THR A 132 -5.29 4.86 8.37
C THR A 132 -3.94 4.20 8.66
N THR A 133 -3.73 3.03 8.06
CA THR A 133 -2.72 2.01 8.34
C THR A 133 -1.25 2.43 8.09
N GLY A 134 -0.94 3.72 8.13
CA GLY A 134 0.34 4.34 7.81
C GLY A 134 1.01 5.16 8.91
N GLY A 135 0.31 5.56 9.98
CA GLY A 135 0.88 6.25 11.15
C GLY A 135 0.70 7.76 11.12
N ALA A 136 -0.35 8.24 11.80
CA ALA A 136 -0.64 9.64 12.09
C ALA A 136 0.19 10.18 13.28
N ASN A 137 1.51 10.07 13.18
CA ASN A 137 2.44 10.85 14.00
C ASN A 137 3.52 11.35 13.05
N VAL A 138 3.78 12.66 13.06
CA VAL A 138 4.91 13.26 12.33
C VAL A 138 6.16 12.45 12.67
N MET A 139 6.65 11.68 11.69
CA MET A 139 7.79 10.79 11.89
C MET A 139 9.03 11.67 11.98
N GLY A 140 9.89 11.42 12.97
CA GLY A 140 11.05 12.26 13.23
C GLY A 140 11.33 12.39 14.71
N SER A 141 12.27 13.26 15.06
CA SER A 141 12.76 13.42 16.42
C SER A 141 11.93 14.41 17.23
N TYR A 142 10.60 14.26 17.37
CA TYR A 142 9.80 15.20 18.17
C TYR A 142 10.37 15.39 19.60
N PRO A 143 10.52 16.63 20.11
CA PRO A 143 10.17 17.92 19.49
C PRO A 143 11.28 18.55 18.62
N TYR A 144 12.42 17.89 18.44
CA TYR A 144 13.59 18.37 17.68
C TYR A 144 13.37 18.24 16.15
N PRO A 145 13.32 19.37 15.42
CA PRO A 145 12.74 19.43 14.08
C PRO A 145 13.54 18.86 12.87
N PRO A 146 14.89 18.76 12.83
CA PRO A 146 15.61 18.58 11.56
C PRO A 146 15.27 17.32 10.75
N ASN A 147 14.83 16.26 11.43
CA ASN A 147 14.49 14.97 10.81
C ASN A 147 12.97 14.73 10.73
N GLY A 148 12.16 15.79 10.86
CA GLY A 148 10.72 15.72 10.68
C GLY A 148 10.34 15.35 9.25
N ILE A 149 9.48 14.35 9.10
CA ILE A 149 8.94 13.86 7.83
C ILE A 149 7.52 14.38 7.70
N VAL A 150 7.24 15.06 6.59
CA VAL A 150 5.92 15.59 6.26
C VAL A 150 4.95 14.44 6.00
N GLU A 151 3.74 14.54 6.54
CA GLU A 151 2.68 13.57 6.32
C GLU A 151 2.24 13.57 4.86
N LEU A 152 1.98 12.38 4.31
CA LEU A 152 1.38 12.21 2.99
C LEU A 152 -0.13 11.97 3.18
N ASP A 153 -0.88 13.06 3.37
CA ASP A 153 -2.34 13.06 3.63
C ASP A 153 -3.19 13.27 2.37
N TYR A 154 -2.56 13.24 1.19
CA TYR A 154 -3.20 13.46 -0.09
C TYR A 154 -2.81 12.39 -1.12
N GLU A 155 -3.64 12.28 -2.15
CA GLU A 155 -3.36 11.54 -3.39
C GLU A 155 -3.52 12.45 -4.60
N TYR A 156 -2.91 12.04 -5.71
CA TYR A 156 -3.02 12.70 -6.98
C TYR A 156 -4.12 12.05 -7.81
N ILE A 157 -5.01 12.87 -8.36
CA ILE A 157 -5.87 12.46 -9.48
C ILE A 157 -5.24 13.07 -10.73
N LEU A 158 -4.45 12.26 -11.43
CA LEU A 158 -3.78 12.65 -12.67
C LEU A 158 -4.79 12.67 -13.81
N ILE A 159 -4.76 13.72 -14.63
CA ILE A 159 -5.68 13.87 -15.76
C ILE A 159 -4.86 13.93 -17.05
N PHE A 160 -5.17 13.01 -17.95
CA PHE A 160 -4.56 12.92 -19.27
C PHE A 160 -5.62 13.03 -20.34
N LYS A 161 -5.27 13.59 -21.50
CA LYS A 161 -6.13 13.65 -22.68
C LYS A 161 -5.47 12.90 -23.83
N LYS A 162 -6.25 12.09 -24.57
CA LYS A 162 -5.80 11.59 -25.87
C LYS A 162 -5.92 12.72 -26.91
N PRO A 163 -4.84 13.08 -27.63
CA PRO A 163 -4.89 14.08 -28.70
C PRO A 163 -5.96 13.76 -29.76
N GLY A 164 -6.31 14.76 -30.56
CA GLY A 164 -7.34 14.64 -31.60
C GLY A 164 -8.71 15.20 -31.22
N ASP A 165 -9.64 15.07 -32.16
CA ASP A 165 -10.94 15.73 -32.15
C ASP A 165 -11.93 15.08 -31.19
N ASN A 166 -12.72 15.93 -30.51
CA ASN A 166 -13.82 15.47 -29.69
C ASN A 166 -14.98 14.95 -30.56
N LYS A 167 -15.66 13.92 -30.08
CA LYS A 167 -16.89 13.45 -30.72
C LYS A 167 -17.98 14.53 -30.76
N LYS A 168 -18.81 14.49 -31.80
CA LYS A 168 -20.00 15.34 -31.90
C LYS A 168 -21.09 14.80 -30.98
N VAL A 169 -21.67 15.67 -30.16
CA VAL A 169 -22.70 15.30 -29.17
C VAL A 169 -24.02 16.02 -29.46
N PRO A 170 -25.16 15.31 -29.57
CA PRO A 170 -26.47 15.91 -29.76
C PRO A 170 -26.84 16.88 -28.63
N LYS A 171 -27.64 17.91 -28.94
CA LYS A 171 -28.04 18.94 -27.97
C LYS A 171 -28.77 18.35 -26.76
N GLU A 172 -29.67 17.40 -26.98
CA GLU A 172 -30.44 16.74 -25.92
C GLU A 172 -29.53 16.01 -24.92
N VAL A 173 -28.51 15.32 -25.43
CA VAL A 173 -27.51 14.62 -24.61
C VAL A 173 -26.64 15.61 -23.83
N LYS A 174 -26.29 16.75 -24.43
CA LYS A 174 -25.59 17.85 -23.73
C LYS A 174 -26.43 18.41 -22.59
N GLU A 175 -27.70 18.71 -22.82
CA GLU A 175 -28.61 19.22 -21.78
C GLU A 175 -28.81 18.19 -20.66
N ALA A 176 -28.93 16.90 -20.98
CA ALA A 176 -29.04 15.83 -20.00
C ALA A 176 -27.78 15.63 -19.14
N SER A 177 -26.64 16.18 -19.56
CA SER A 177 -25.34 16.07 -18.88
C SER A 177 -24.90 17.35 -18.19
N LYS A 178 -25.80 18.34 -18.11
CA LYS A 178 -25.50 19.66 -17.56
C LYS A 178 -25.14 19.58 -16.08
N LEU A 179 -24.04 20.24 -15.72
CA LEU A 179 -23.66 20.49 -14.33
C LEU A 179 -24.36 21.76 -13.81
N SER A 180 -24.67 21.77 -12.51
CA SER A 180 -25.03 23.03 -11.85
C SER A 180 -23.81 23.95 -11.76
N LYS A 181 -24.03 25.24 -11.47
CA LYS A 181 -22.92 26.20 -11.30
C LYS A 181 -22.05 25.83 -10.09
N GLU A 182 -22.68 25.34 -9.04
CA GLU A 182 -22.07 24.89 -7.79
C GLU A 182 -21.19 23.67 -8.07
N GLU A 183 -21.74 22.66 -8.77
CA GLU A 183 -20.99 21.48 -9.19
C GLU A 183 -19.80 21.85 -10.08
N TRP A 184 -19.99 22.76 -11.03
CA TRP A 184 -18.90 23.24 -11.89
C TRP A 184 -17.77 23.86 -11.05
N LYS A 185 -18.10 24.76 -10.13
CA LYS A 185 -17.12 25.41 -9.26
C LYS A 185 -16.41 24.42 -8.33
N GLU A 186 -17.15 23.45 -7.81
CA GLU A 186 -16.60 22.46 -6.89
C GLU A 186 -15.72 21.43 -7.60
N TYR A 187 -16.16 20.93 -8.75
CA TYR A 187 -15.49 19.83 -9.46
C TYR A 187 -14.27 20.33 -10.23
N PHE A 188 -14.33 21.50 -10.86
CA PHE A 188 -13.20 22.09 -11.58
C PHE A 188 -12.27 22.91 -10.65
N SER A 189 -12.00 22.35 -9.45
CA SER A 189 -11.02 22.85 -8.48
C SER A 189 -9.79 21.94 -8.47
N GLY A 190 -8.59 22.54 -8.36
CA GLY A 190 -7.33 21.78 -8.24
C GLY A 190 -7.15 21.06 -6.90
N HIS A 191 -8.02 21.32 -5.92
CA HIS A 191 -7.98 20.69 -4.60
C HIS A 191 -9.36 20.16 -4.24
N TRP A 192 -9.43 18.87 -3.92
CA TRP A 192 -10.65 18.19 -3.47
C TRP A 192 -10.48 17.70 -2.04
N THR A 193 -11.52 17.88 -1.23
CA THR A 193 -11.48 17.53 0.20
C THR A 193 -12.74 16.78 0.61
N PHE A 194 -12.68 15.45 0.53
CA PHE A 194 -13.72 14.55 1.04
C PHE A 194 -13.08 13.31 1.67
N GLY A 195 -13.82 12.67 2.59
CA GLY A 195 -13.32 11.50 3.32
C GLY A 195 -13.10 10.29 2.42
N GLY A 196 -12.12 9.46 2.76
CA GLY A 196 -12.00 8.13 2.16
C GLY A 196 -13.12 7.20 2.60
N THR A 197 -13.30 6.07 1.91
CA THR A 197 -14.24 5.02 2.34
C THR A 197 -13.58 4.11 3.38
N LYS A 198 -14.37 3.60 4.36
CA LYS A 198 -13.87 2.59 5.29
C LYS A 198 -13.62 1.30 4.50
N GLN A 199 -12.40 0.77 4.60
CA GLN A 199 -12.08 -0.55 4.03
C GLN A 199 -12.85 -1.62 4.81
N ILE A 200 -13.83 -2.25 4.17
CA ILE A 200 -14.46 -3.47 4.68
C ILE A 200 -13.76 -4.62 3.95
N GLY A 201 -13.09 -5.50 4.68
CA GLY A 201 -12.40 -6.68 4.12
C GLY A 201 -11.16 -6.39 3.24
N HIS A 202 -10.99 -7.18 2.17
CA HIS A 202 -9.84 -7.12 1.26
C HIS A 202 -9.94 -6.01 0.18
N GLU A 203 -10.76 -4.99 0.40
CA GLU A 203 -11.01 -3.93 -0.59
C GLU A 203 -10.05 -2.74 -0.42
N ALA A 204 -9.38 -2.32 -1.50
CA ALA A 204 -8.74 -1.02 -1.60
C ALA A 204 -9.63 -0.18 -2.54
N MET A 205 -10.34 0.81 -2.01
CA MET A 205 -11.33 1.58 -2.75
C MET A 205 -11.13 3.08 -2.56
N PHE A 206 -11.29 3.85 -3.64
CA PHE A 206 -11.67 5.25 -3.54
C PHE A 206 -13.18 5.38 -3.25
N PRO A 207 -13.64 6.45 -2.59
CA PRO A 207 -15.06 6.70 -2.35
C PRO A 207 -15.79 7.01 -3.66
N GLU A 208 -17.09 6.72 -3.73
CA GLU A 208 -17.95 6.96 -4.91
C GLU A 208 -17.93 8.40 -5.42
N GLU A 209 -17.66 9.37 -4.54
CA GLU A 209 -17.58 10.78 -4.88
C GLU A 209 -16.50 11.05 -5.94
N LEU A 210 -15.35 10.36 -5.87
CA LEU A 210 -14.24 10.55 -6.81
C LEU A 210 -14.64 10.22 -8.26
N PRO A 211 -15.09 8.99 -8.60
CA PRO A 211 -15.54 8.69 -9.94
C PRO A 211 -16.79 9.48 -10.32
N ARG A 212 -17.68 9.83 -9.37
CA ARG A 212 -18.89 10.62 -9.67
C ARG A 212 -18.53 11.97 -10.25
N ARG A 213 -17.58 12.68 -9.64
CA ARG A 213 -17.08 13.97 -10.14
C ARG A 213 -16.48 13.81 -11.53
N LEU A 214 -15.53 12.89 -11.69
CA LEU A 214 -14.81 12.70 -12.95
C LEU A 214 -15.73 12.29 -14.10
N ILE A 215 -16.66 11.37 -13.86
CA ILE A 215 -17.65 10.95 -14.86
C ILE A 215 -18.53 12.14 -15.26
N LYS A 216 -19.02 12.93 -14.31
CA LYS A 216 -19.84 14.11 -14.62
C LYS A 216 -19.06 15.22 -15.33
N MET A 217 -17.77 15.40 -15.01
CA MET A 217 -16.91 16.42 -15.64
C MET A 217 -16.58 16.08 -17.09
N PHE A 218 -16.34 14.79 -17.39
CA PHE A 218 -15.64 14.38 -18.60
C PHE A 218 -16.42 13.42 -19.51
N THR A 219 -17.69 13.14 -19.22
CA THR A 219 -18.57 12.36 -20.10
C THR A 219 -19.96 12.96 -20.23
N PHE A 220 -20.67 12.57 -21.28
CA PHE A 220 -22.10 12.77 -21.44
C PHE A 220 -22.91 11.51 -21.10
N VAL A 221 -24.22 11.65 -20.89
CA VAL A 221 -25.14 10.51 -20.73
C VAL A 221 -25.02 9.58 -21.95
N GLY A 222 -24.92 8.28 -21.70
CA GLY A 222 -24.74 7.25 -22.72
C GLY A 222 -23.30 6.97 -23.12
N ASP A 223 -22.34 7.77 -22.65
CA ASP A 223 -20.91 7.52 -22.87
C ASP A 223 -20.44 6.26 -22.13
N THR A 224 -19.30 5.71 -22.57
CA THR A 224 -18.70 4.51 -21.99
C THR A 224 -17.54 4.86 -21.10
N VAL A 225 -17.62 4.46 -19.82
CA VAL A 225 -16.56 4.59 -18.81
C VAL A 225 -15.82 3.26 -18.68
N LEU A 226 -14.49 3.29 -18.60
CA LEU A 226 -13.67 2.11 -18.35
C LEU A 226 -12.96 2.21 -16.99
N ASP A 227 -12.89 1.09 -16.29
CA ASP A 227 -11.99 0.89 -15.15
C ASP A 227 -11.13 -0.38 -15.37
N PRO A 228 -9.82 -0.26 -15.69
CA PRO A 228 -8.93 -1.41 -15.87
C PRO A 228 -8.55 -2.12 -14.56
N PHE A 229 -8.90 -1.56 -13.40
CA PHE A 229 -8.65 -2.10 -12.07
C PHE A 229 -9.94 -2.01 -11.22
N LEU A 230 -10.98 -2.68 -11.71
CA LEU A 230 -12.36 -2.51 -11.25
C LEU A 230 -12.54 -2.76 -9.74
N GLY A 231 -11.78 -3.69 -9.16
CA GLY A 231 -11.86 -4.03 -7.75
C GLY A 231 -13.28 -4.42 -7.38
N SER A 232 -13.85 -3.76 -6.36
CA SER A 232 -15.23 -4.05 -5.94
C SER A 232 -16.32 -3.39 -6.77
N GLY A 233 -15.97 -2.67 -7.84
CA GLY A 233 -16.94 -2.15 -8.81
C GLY A 233 -17.47 -0.74 -8.52
N THR A 234 -16.76 0.10 -7.76
CA THR A 234 -17.17 1.47 -7.45
C THR A 234 -17.43 2.30 -8.72
N THR A 235 -16.49 2.27 -9.67
CA THR A 235 -16.61 3.01 -10.93
C THR A 235 -17.80 2.53 -11.74
N ALA A 236 -18.02 1.21 -11.82
CA ALA A 236 -19.17 0.61 -12.50
C ALA A 236 -20.50 1.05 -11.91
N LYS A 237 -20.65 0.96 -10.59
CA LYS A 237 -21.86 1.43 -9.89
C LYS A 237 -22.17 2.88 -10.24
N VAL A 238 -21.19 3.77 -10.08
CA VAL A 238 -21.39 5.21 -10.27
C VAL A 238 -21.65 5.56 -11.73
N ALA A 239 -20.98 4.90 -12.69
CA ALA A 239 -21.24 5.09 -14.12
C ALA A 239 -22.70 4.74 -14.45
N LEU A 240 -23.19 3.58 -13.99
CA LEU A 240 -24.57 3.15 -14.22
C LEU A 240 -25.58 4.10 -13.58
N GLU A 241 -25.37 4.53 -12.32
CA GLU A 241 -26.23 5.51 -11.64
C GLU A 241 -26.30 6.86 -12.38
N LEU A 242 -25.22 7.25 -13.07
CA LEU A 242 -25.15 8.45 -13.88
C LEU A 242 -25.61 8.21 -15.33
N ASN A 243 -26.21 7.08 -15.66
CA ASN A 243 -26.66 6.70 -17.00
C ASN A 243 -25.52 6.70 -18.04
N ARG A 244 -24.36 6.18 -17.67
CA ARG A 244 -23.24 5.85 -18.58
C ARG A 244 -23.11 4.34 -18.70
N ASN A 245 -22.62 3.87 -19.84
CA ASN A 245 -22.18 2.50 -19.98
C ASN A 245 -20.88 2.29 -19.21
N VAL A 246 -20.60 1.06 -18.82
CA VAL A 246 -19.33 0.72 -18.16
C VAL A 246 -18.69 -0.54 -18.71
N ILE A 247 -17.36 -0.49 -18.85
CA ILE A 247 -16.51 -1.64 -19.05
C ILE A 247 -15.57 -1.73 -17.84
N GLY A 248 -15.37 -2.91 -17.27
CA GLY A 248 -14.46 -3.06 -16.13
C GLY A 248 -13.68 -4.36 -16.21
N TYR A 249 -12.38 -4.29 -15.91
CA TYR A 249 -11.51 -5.45 -15.80
C TYR A 249 -11.18 -5.72 -14.34
N GLU A 250 -11.31 -6.96 -13.92
CA GLU A 250 -10.88 -7.45 -12.61
C GLU A 250 -10.17 -8.79 -12.79
N ILE A 251 -8.96 -8.94 -12.27
CA ILE A 251 -8.19 -10.16 -12.43
C ILE A 251 -8.62 -11.24 -11.44
N ASN A 252 -9.01 -10.86 -10.22
CA ASN A 252 -9.45 -11.81 -9.20
C ASN A 252 -10.95 -12.12 -9.34
N LYS A 253 -11.26 -13.35 -9.76
CA LYS A 253 -12.63 -13.86 -9.89
C LYS A 253 -13.44 -13.78 -8.59
N ASP A 254 -12.81 -13.83 -7.43
CA ASP A 254 -13.50 -13.76 -6.13
C ASP A 254 -14.25 -12.43 -5.92
N PHE A 255 -13.86 -11.37 -6.65
CA PHE A 255 -14.56 -10.09 -6.62
C PHE A 255 -15.88 -10.10 -7.42
N LEU A 256 -16.12 -11.10 -8.27
CA LEU A 256 -17.24 -11.11 -9.20
C LEU A 256 -18.60 -11.01 -8.48
N GLU A 257 -18.85 -11.82 -7.45
CA GLU A 257 -20.13 -11.77 -6.72
C GLU A 257 -20.37 -10.44 -6.02
N MET A 258 -19.30 -9.82 -5.52
CA MET A 258 -19.37 -8.49 -4.94
C MET A 258 -19.65 -7.42 -6.00
N ILE A 259 -19.01 -7.50 -7.17
CA ILE A 259 -19.28 -6.58 -8.30
C ILE A 259 -20.76 -6.70 -8.71
N LYS A 260 -21.27 -7.93 -8.90
CA LYS A 260 -22.69 -8.19 -9.24
C LYS A 260 -23.64 -7.55 -8.22
N THR A 261 -23.35 -7.74 -6.94
CA THR A 261 -24.13 -7.14 -5.85
C THR A 261 -24.08 -5.61 -5.92
N LYS A 262 -22.88 -5.03 -6.12
CA LYS A 262 -22.67 -3.57 -6.10
C LYS A 262 -23.32 -2.86 -7.27
N ILE A 263 -23.37 -3.47 -8.46
CA ILE A 263 -24.09 -2.93 -9.63
C ILE A 263 -25.59 -3.25 -9.63
N GLY A 264 -26.07 -3.99 -8.62
CA GLY A 264 -27.49 -4.22 -8.39
C GLY A 264 -28.12 -5.36 -9.20
N ILE A 265 -27.32 -6.36 -9.62
CA ILE A 265 -27.86 -7.57 -10.25
C ILE A 265 -28.83 -8.25 -9.27
N GLY A 266 -30.10 -8.35 -9.65
CA GLY A 266 -31.15 -9.01 -8.85
C GLY A 266 -31.94 -8.10 -7.89
N GLN A 267 -31.63 -6.81 -7.81
CA GLN A 267 -32.35 -5.87 -6.92
C GLN A 267 -32.96 -4.65 -7.63
N ASN A 268 -32.52 -4.33 -8.86
CA ASN A 268 -32.91 -3.11 -9.57
C ASN A 268 -33.90 -3.41 -10.72
N ILE A 269 -35.10 -2.81 -10.68
CA ILE A 269 -36.19 -2.99 -11.67
C ILE A 269 -35.78 -2.54 -13.10
N PHE A 270 -34.75 -1.70 -13.23
CA PHE A 270 -34.31 -1.10 -14.50
C PHE A 270 -33.06 -1.75 -15.13
N LEU A 271 -32.35 -2.62 -14.40
CA LEU A 271 -31.21 -3.38 -14.93
C LEU A 271 -31.64 -4.85 -15.08
N THR A 272 -32.22 -5.18 -16.22
CA THR A 272 -32.46 -6.58 -16.58
C THR A 272 -31.13 -7.28 -16.83
N SER A 273 -31.05 -8.58 -16.57
CA SER A 273 -29.88 -9.45 -16.80
C SER A 273 -29.33 -9.36 -18.24
N GLU A 274 -30.13 -8.84 -19.18
CA GLU A 274 -29.81 -8.68 -20.60
C GLU A 274 -28.84 -7.51 -20.88
N ASN A 275 -28.70 -6.54 -19.98
CA ASN A 275 -27.82 -5.37 -20.16
C ASN A 275 -26.43 -5.53 -19.53
N ILE A 276 -26.17 -6.69 -18.91
CA ILE A 276 -24.92 -6.98 -18.21
C ILE A 276 -24.26 -8.19 -18.86
N GLN A 277 -23.10 -7.96 -19.45
CA GLN A 277 -22.26 -9.00 -20.03
C GLN A 277 -21.12 -9.31 -19.06
N ILE A 278 -21.00 -10.58 -18.66
CA ILE A 278 -19.86 -11.07 -17.88
C ILE A 278 -19.03 -11.98 -18.78
N ILE A 279 -17.73 -11.69 -18.89
CA ILE A 279 -16.78 -12.46 -19.69
C ILE A 279 -15.69 -12.96 -18.74
N GLU A 280 -15.48 -14.26 -18.67
CA GLU A 280 -14.36 -14.84 -17.92
C GLU A 280 -13.30 -15.33 -18.90
N ARG A 281 -12.04 -14.94 -18.67
CA ARG A 281 -10.90 -15.32 -19.51
C ARG A 281 -9.95 -16.21 -18.74
N GLU A 282 -9.45 -17.27 -19.38
CA GLU A 282 -8.30 -18.00 -18.84
C GLU A 282 -7.09 -17.07 -18.72
N GLN A 283 -6.41 -17.12 -17.58
CA GLN A 283 -5.30 -16.22 -17.32
C GLN A 283 -4.03 -16.72 -18.02
N GLU A 284 -3.66 -16.08 -19.14
CA GLU A 284 -2.38 -16.32 -19.81
C GLU A 284 -1.30 -15.40 -19.22
N PHE A 285 -0.42 -15.96 -18.39
CA PHE A 285 0.76 -15.25 -17.90
C PHE A 285 1.95 -15.50 -18.81
N LYS A 286 2.16 -14.58 -19.75
CA LYS A 286 3.44 -14.48 -20.46
C LYS A 286 4.15 -13.23 -19.94
N GLU A 287 5.43 -13.36 -19.59
CA GLU A 287 6.30 -12.20 -19.37
C GLU A 287 6.16 -11.26 -20.57
N GLN A 288 5.64 -10.07 -20.33
CA GLN A 288 5.56 -9.04 -21.35
C GLN A 288 6.80 -8.18 -21.21
N SER A 289 7.76 -8.35 -22.11
CA SER A 289 8.84 -7.40 -22.26
C SER A 289 8.31 -6.16 -22.99
N THR A 290 8.29 -5.03 -22.30
CA THR A 290 8.07 -3.74 -22.94
C THR A 290 9.42 -3.29 -23.53
N ASN A 291 9.71 -3.67 -24.78
CA ASN A 291 11.00 -3.34 -25.41
C ASN A 291 11.29 -1.83 -25.48
N ASN A 292 10.28 -0.98 -25.24
CA ASN A 292 10.35 0.47 -25.41
C ASN A 292 10.21 1.29 -24.12
N TYR A 293 10.00 0.65 -22.96
CA TYR A 293 9.85 1.37 -21.69
C TYR A 293 10.91 0.93 -20.68
N VAL A 294 11.58 1.92 -20.10
CA VAL A 294 12.55 1.75 -19.03
C VAL A 294 12.16 2.67 -17.88
N PRO A 295 11.87 2.13 -16.68
CA PRO A 295 11.51 2.96 -15.53
C PRO A 295 12.56 4.01 -15.17
N ARG A 296 12.12 5.26 -14.97
CA ARG A 296 13.01 6.38 -14.61
C ARG A 296 13.30 6.39 -13.12
N ILE A 297 12.35 5.92 -12.29
CA ILE A 297 12.58 5.72 -10.87
C ILE A 297 13.59 4.58 -10.65
N LYS A 298 14.62 4.84 -9.83
CA LYS A 298 15.54 3.80 -9.35
C LYS A 298 14.77 2.68 -8.65
N ASP A 299 15.05 1.45 -9.07
CA ASP A 299 14.48 0.24 -8.48
C ASP A 299 14.66 0.23 -6.95
N ALA A 300 13.66 -0.30 -6.25
CA ALA A 300 13.64 -0.38 -4.80
C ALA A 300 13.53 -1.85 -4.41
N LYS A 301 14.62 -2.41 -3.91
CA LYS A 301 14.67 -3.81 -3.48
C LYS A 301 14.44 -3.90 -1.98
N PRO A 302 13.39 -4.58 -1.51
CA PRO A 302 13.18 -4.79 -0.08
C PRO A 302 14.32 -5.66 0.46
N GLN A 303 14.94 -5.22 1.56
CA GLN A 303 15.92 -6.00 2.31
C GLN A 303 15.23 -7.05 3.21
N ILE A 304 13.97 -6.79 3.59
CA ILE A 304 13.08 -7.72 4.29
C ILE A 304 11.73 -7.69 3.59
N GLU A 305 11.09 -8.84 3.40
CA GLU A 305 9.73 -8.90 2.86
C GLU A 305 8.75 -8.10 3.75
N PRO A 306 7.98 -7.15 3.20
CA PRO A 306 7.12 -6.26 3.99
C PRO A 306 6.10 -6.98 4.88
N ASN A 307 5.60 -8.14 4.45
CA ASN A 307 4.63 -8.96 5.18
C ASN A 307 5.20 -9.59 6.48
N LYS A 308 6.52 -9.68 6.62
CA LYS A 308 7.18 -10.20 7.83
C LYS A 308 7.12 -9.21 9.00
N LEU A 309 6.79 -7.94 8.73
CA LEU A 309 6.69 -6.87 9.73
C LEU A 309 5.23 -6.44 9.92
N LYS A 310 4.80 -6.38 11.19
CA LYS A 310 3.48 -5.89 11.60
C LYS A 310 3.54 -4.38 11.85
N PHE A 311 2.88 -3.63 10.99
CA PHE A 311 2.87 -2.16 11.05
C PHE A 311 1.62 -1.55 11.69
N THR A 312 0.56 -2.35 11.84
CA THR A 312 -0.77 -1.98 12.34
C THR A 312 -1.10 -2.75 13.63
N GLY A 313 -2.01 -2.22 14.46
CA GLY A 313 -2.42 -2.87 15.72
C GLY A 313 -1.38 -2.84 16.84
N GLU A 314 -1.39 -3.85 17.73
CA GLU A 314 -0.50 -3.94 18.92
C GLU A 314 1.00 -4.16 18.56
N ARG A 315 1.34 -4.41 17.28
CA ARG A 315 2.71 -4.70 16.79
C ARG A 315 3.44 -5.81 17.57
N LEU A 316 2.67 -6.81 18.02
CA LEU A 316 3.18 -7.97 18.76
C LEU A 316 3.50 -9.14 17.83
N TYR A 317 4.61 -9.80 18.12
CA TYR A 317 5.08 -11.01 17.44
C TYR A 317 5.16 -12.14 18.45
N ARG A 318 4.77 -13.34 18.06
CA ARG A 318 4.93 -14.52 18.92
C ARG A 318 6.28 -15.14 18.62
N VAL A 319 7.08 -15.41 19.65
CA VAL A 319 8.34 -16.14 19.50
C VAL A 319 8.01 -17.62 19.30
N VAL A 320 8.34 -18.16 18.13
CA VAL A 320 8.03 -19.54 17.75
C VAL A 320 9.24 -20.46 17.84
N ASP A 321 10.45 -19.91 17.79
CA ASP A 321 11.69 -20.68 17.90
C ASP A 321 12.84 -19.84 18.47
N ILE A 322 13.87 -20.53 18.99
CA ILE A 322 15.13 -19.94 19.44
C ILE A 322 16.21 -20.44 18.48
N ILE A 323 16.72 -19.57 17.61
CA ILE A 323 17.69 -19.95 16.57
C ILE A 323 19.07 -20.20 17.20
N ASP A 324 19.50 -19.29 18.08
CA ASP A 324 20.76 -19.36 18.81
C ASP A 324 20.67 -18.54 20.12
N GLU A 325 21.78 -18.40 20.86
CA GLU A 325 21.82 -17.67 22.13
C GLU A 325 21.45 -16.19 22.03
N CYS A 326 21.45 -15.61 20.83
CA CYS A 326 21.19 -14.20 20.59
C CYS A 326 20.11 -13.91 19.54
N THR A 327 19.53 -14.93 18.92
CA THR A 327 18.62 -14.81 17.77
C THR A 327 17.32 -15.59 18.00
N LEU A 328 16.18 -14.91 17.80
CA LEU A 328 14.82 -15.46 17.92
C LEU A 328 14.16 -15.61 16.56
N LYS A 329 13.27 -16.60 16.41
CA LYS A 329 12.34 -16.70 15.27
C LYS A 329 10.93 -16.30 15.69
N LEU A 330 10.30 -15.48 14.86
CA LEU A 330 8.94 -14.98 15.09
C LEU A 330 7.90 -15.74 14.26
N ASP A 331 6.63 -15.61 14.63
CA ASP A 331 5.46 -16.19 13.93
C ASP A 331 5.36 -15.76 12.48
N THR A 332 5.93 -14.61 12.12
CA THR A 332 6.03 -14.13 10.74
C THR A 332 7.18 -14.77 9.94
N GLY A 333 7.95 -15.67 10.55
CA GLY A 333 9.17 -16.25 9.98
C GLY A 333 10.40 -15.34 10.07
N LEU A 334 10.27 -14.13 10.63
CA LEU A 334 11.37 -13.19 10.79
C LEU A 334 12.37 -13.67 11.86
N ALA A 335 13.65 -13.67 11.52
CA ALA A 335 14.74 -13.85 12.47
C ALA A 335 15.13 -12.49 13.09
N VAL A 336 15.27 -12.44 14.42
CA VAL A 336 15.60 -11.21 15.14
C VAL A 336 16.76 -11.43 16.11
N ARG A 337 17.86 -10.72 15.90
CA ARG A 337 19.05 -10.74 16.76
C ARG A 337 19.04 -9.58 17.76
N PHE A 338 19.51 -9.82 18.98
CA PHE A 338 19.56 -8.77 20.01
C PHE A 338 20.55 -7.65 19.64
N LEU A 339 20.09 -6.40 19.71
CA LEU A 339 20.93 -5.21 19.54
C LEU A 339 21.72 -4.88 20.82
N GLY A 340 23.00 -4.54 20.64
CA GLY A 340 23.84 -3.86 21.64
C GLY A 340 24.33 -4.75 22.79
N ILE A 341 24.21 -6.08 22.67
CA ILE A 341 24.70 -7.03 23.68
C ILE A 341 25.50 -8.16 23.04
N LYS A 342 26.53 -8.64 23.75
CA LYS A 342 27.27 -9.87 23.46
C LYS A 342 26.98 -10.90 24.54
N ILE A 343 26.58 -12.12 24.15
CA ILE A 343 26.29 -13.20 25.10
C ILE A 343 27.60 -13.85 25.56
N GLU A 344 27.91 -13.78 26.85
CA GLU A 344 29.07 -14.49 27.43
C GLU A 344 28.69 -15.91 27.84
N LYS A 345 27.47 -16.09 28.36
CA LYS A 345 27.01 -17.35 28.94
C LYS A 345 25.94 -18.01 28.08
N LYS A 346 26.37 -18.66 26.99
CA LYS A 346 25.48 -19.23 25.96
C LYS A 346 24.41 -20.17 26.53
N LYS A 347 24.79 -21.11 27.40
CA LYS A 347 23.87 -22.09 27.99
C LYS A 347 22.78 -21.42 28.84
N GLU A 348 23.19 -20.51 29.74
CA GLU A 348 22.25 -19.75 30.59
C GLU A 348 21.32 -18.87 29.75
N ALA A 349 21.82 -18.28 28.65
CA ALA A 349 20.99 -17.52 27.72
C ALA A 349 19.92 -18.39 27.07
N ILE A 350 20.29 -19.54 26.49
CA ILE A 350 19.34 -20.45 25.85
C ILE A 350 18.28 -20.95 26.85
N GLU A 351 18.69 -21.34 28.06
CA GLU A 351 17.75 -21.76 29.12
C GLU A 351 16.76 -20.65 29.50
N TYR A 352 17.25 -19.41 29.64
CA TYR A 352 16.39 -18.26 29.89
C TYR A 352 15.39 -18.04 28.74
N LEU A 353 15.87 -18.05 27.50
CA LEU A 353 15.04 -17.82 26.32
C LEU A 353 13.97 -18.91 26.16
N GLN A 354 14.33 -20.18 26.33
CA GLN A 354 13.38 -21.29 26.27
C GLN A 354 12.32 -21.20 27.38
N LYS A 355 12.73 -20.85 28.60
CA LYS A 355 11.83 -20.83 29.76
C LYS A 355 10.90 -19.61 29.78
N TYR A 356 11.42 -18.43 29.41
CA TYR A 356 10.73 -17.16 29.65
C TYR A 356 10.33 -16.39 28.39
N VAL A 357 10.89 -16.74 27.22
CA VAL A 357 10.67 -16.00 25.97
C VAL A 357 9.94 -16.83 24.91
N LEU A 358 10.30 -18.11 24.75
CA LEU A 358 9.67 -19.00 23.77
C LEU A 358 8.15 -19.09 24.01
N GLY A 359 7.38 -18.98 22.92
CA GLY A 359 5.92 -18.99 22.94
C GLY A 359 5.27 -17.69 23.44
N LYS A 360 6.04 -16.71 23.93
CA LYS A 360 5.52 -15.42 24.40
C LYS A 360 5.41 -14.39 23.28
N ASN A 361 4.60 -13.37 23.52
CA ASN A 361 4.48 -12.21 22.65
C ASN A 361 5.52 -11.14 23.01
N VAL A 362 6.19 -10.63 21.99
CA VAL A 362 7.21 -9.58 22.08
C VAL A 362 6.87 -8.41 21.16
N PHE A 363 7.34 -7.21 21.47
CA PHE A 363 7.42 -6.10 20.52
C PHE A 363 8.88 -5.73 20.27
N LEU A 364 9.15 -5.30 19.04
CA LEU A 364 10.48 -4.93 18.57
C LEU A 364 10.63 -3.41 18.59
N LYS A 365 11.77 -2.92 19.08
CA LYS A 365 12.16 -1.52 18.94
C LYS A 365 13.44 -1.43 18.12
N LEU A 366 13.33 -0.69 17.02
CA LEU A 366 14.35 -0.55 16.00
C LEU A 366 15.01 0.82 16.12
N GLU A 367 16.32 0.87 15.90
CA GLU A 367 17.08 2.12 16.01
C GLU A 367 17.41 2.70 14.63
N SER A 368 17.86 1.84 13.74
CA SER A 368 17.97 2.01 12.30
C SER A 368 17.91 0.60 11.71
N ALA A 369 17.56 0.47 10.43
CA ALA A 369 17.31 -0.81 9.77
C ALA A 369 18.60 -1.63 9.55
N VAL A 370 19.28 -2.02 10.62
CA VAL A 370 20.52 -2.79 10.52
C VAL A 370 20.14 -4.26 10.36
N ILE A 371 20.24 -4.72 9.11
CA ILE A 371 20.15 -6.13 8.73
C ILE A 371 21.58 -6.65 8.66
N VAL A 372 21.88 -7.73 9.38
CA VAL A 372 23.26 -8.25 9.51
C VAL A 372 23.60 -9.20 8.37
N ASP A 373 22.62 -9.99 7.95
CA ASP A 373 22.70 -11.03 6.94
C ASP A 373 21.29 -11.27 6.35
N SER A 374 21.18 -12.11 5.30
CA SER A 374 19.97 -12.32 4.50
C SER A 374 18.74 -12.71 5.34
N GLY A 375 18.00 -11.71 5.83
CA GLY A 375 16.74 -11.87 6.55
C GLY A 375 16.79 -11.74 8.08
N THR A 376 17.93 -11.42 8.70
CA THR A 376 18.04 -11.23 10.16
C THR A 376 17.98 -9.76 10.55
N LEU A 377 16.96 -9.37 11.29
CA LEU A 377 16.75 -8.02 11.80
C LEU A 377 17.43 -7.84 13.15
N ILE A 378 18.20 -6.77 13.36
CA ILE A 378 18.67 -6.40 14.70
C ILE A 378 17.62 -5.54 15.41
N ALA A 379 17.26 -5.90 16.64
CA ALA A 379 16.32 -5.11 17.43
C ALA A 379 16.58 -5.17 18.94
N TYR A 380 16.03 -4.17 19.64
CA TYR A 380 15.73 -4.28 21.06
C TYR A 380 14.42 -5.03 21.24
N ILE A 381 14.41 -6.03 22.12
CA ILE A 381 13.25 -6.92 22.28
C ILE A 381 12.63 -6.72 23.66
N TYR A 382 11.31 -6.54 23.67
CA TYR A 382 10.53 -6.39 24.88
C TYR A 382 9.42 -7.43 24.91
N LEU A 383 9.19 -8.05 26.08
CA LEU A 383 7.99 -8.86 26.30
C LEU A 383 6.74 -7.97 26.34
N LYS A 384 5.56 -8.56 26.12
CA LYS A 384 4.26 -7.85 26.19
C LYS A 384 4.08 -7.05 27.49
N ASN A 385 4.61 -7.53 28.61
CA ASN A 385 4.61 -6.84 29.90
C ASN A 385 5.70 -5.76 30.06
N LYS A 386 6.33 -5.34 28.95
CA LYS A 386 7.38 -4.31 28.85
C LYS A 386 8.72 -4.66 29.51
N ILE A 387 8.96 -5.92 29.87
CA ILE A 387 10.30 -6.37 30.30
C ILE A 387 11.25 -6.24 29.11
N PHE A 388 12.34 -5.49 29.30
CA PHE A 388 13.37 -5.28 28.29
C PHE A 388 14.39 -6.42 28.34
N ILE A 389 14.31 -7.35 27.39
CA ILE A 389 15.12 -8.58 27.41
C ILE A 389 16.61 -8.26 27.32
N ASN A 390 17.03 -7.37 26.41
CA ASN A 390 18.45 -7.04 26.24
C ASN A 390 19.07 -6.53 27.57
N ALA A 391 18.36 -5.64 28.26
CA ALA A 391 18.81 -5.11 29.56
C ALA A 391 18.75 -6.16 30.67
N TYR A 392 17.77 -7.06 30.64
CA TYR A 392 17.68 -8.16 31.61
C TYR A 392 18.88 -9.10 31.49
N LEU A 393 19.26 -9.50 30.27
CA LEU A 393 20.40 -10.38 30.03
C LEU A 393 21.72 -9.78 30.53
N ILE A 394 21.89 -8.45 30.45
CA ILE A 394 23.01 -7.76 31.09
C ILE A 394 22.87 -7.87 32.61
N LYS A 395 21.71 -7.48 33.18
CA LYS A 395 21.44 -7.49 34.63
C LYS A 395 21.63 -8.84 35.31
N SER A 396 21.37 -9.94 34.60
CA SER A 396 21.58 -11.30 35.11
C SER A 396 23.03 -11.79 34.96
N GLY A 397 23.92 -10.99 34.35
CA GLY A 397 25.29 -11.38 34.06
C GLY A 397 25.42 -12.48 33.00
N ILE A 398 24.38 -12.67 32.18
CA ILE A 398 24.38 -13.60 31.04
C ILE A 398 25.06 -12.97 29.82
N ALA A 399 24.90 -11.66 29.66
CA ALA A 399 25.41 -10.87 28.55
C ALA A 399 26.17 -9.64 29.05
N VAL A 400 26.97 -9.06 28.15
CA VAL A 400 27.67 -7.80 28.34
C VAL A 400 27.27 -6.80 27.25
N PRO A 401 27.46 -5.49 27.48
CA PRO A 401 27.28 -4.49 26.43
C PRO A 401 28.20 -4.80 25.24
N ASP A 402 27.68 -4.64 24.02
CA ASP A 402 28.55 -4.66 22.85
C ASP A 402 29.26 -3.32 22.71
N PHE A 403 30.57 -3.30 22.98
CA PHE A 403 31.36 -2.08 22.98
C PHE A 403 31.65 -1.53 21.57
N GLU A 404 31.54 -2.37 20.54
CA GLU A 404 31.88 -2.03 19.16
C GLU A 404 30.71 -1.38 18.41
N VAL A 405 29.49 -1.60 18.88
CA VAL A 405 28.27 -1.11 18.23
C VAL A 405 27.85 0.20 18.89
N GLU A 406 27.69 1.26 18.09
CA GLU A 406 27.03 2.48 18.56
C GLU A 406 25.51 2.34 18.51
N HIS A 407 24.86 2.69 19.62
CA HIS A 407 23.41 2.55 19.77
C HIS A 407 22.87 3.37 20.95
N ARG A 408 21.57 3.70 20.93
CA ARG A 408 20.88 4.65 21.83
C ARG A 408 20.96 4.24 23.29
N TYR A 409 20.97 2.94 23.54
CA TYR A 409 21.04 2.41 24.90
C TYR A 409 22.47 2.09 25.37
N LYS A 410 23.51 2.51 24.65
CA LYS A 410 24.92 2.19 24.98
C LYS A 410 25.28 2.60 26.41
N ASN A 411 25.09 3.88 26.75
CA ASN A 411 25.36 4.38 28.12
C ASN A 411 24.52 3.67 29.19
N LYS A 412 23.26 3.32 28.87
CA LYS A 412 22.41 2.56 29.78
C LYS A 412 22.95 1.16 30.00
N PHE A 413 23.36 0.46 28.94
CA PHE A 413 23.90 -0.89 29.02
C PHE A 413 25.24 -0.91 29.77
N LEU A 414 26.10 0.09 29.52
CA LEU A 414 27.35 0.28 30.27
C LEU A 414 27.09 0.45 31.76
N GLY A 415 26.20 1.36 32.16
CA GLY A 415 25.86 1.55 33.57
C GLY A 415 25.32 0.28 34.24
N LEU A 416 24.42 -0.44 33.56
CA LEU A 416 23.89 -1.72 34.06
C LEU A 416 24.98 -2.78 34.26
N TRP A 417 25.99 -2.79 33.39
CA TRP A 417 27.09 -3.74 33.48
C TRP A 417 28.08 -3.39 34.58
N GLU A 418 28.35 -2.10 34.79
CA GLU A 418 29.20 -1.60 35.88
C GLU A 418 28.61 -1.88 37.26
N GLU A 419 27.31 -1.69 37.43
CA GLU A 419 26.57 -2.02 38.67
C GLU A 419 26.76 -3.49 39.10
N ILE A 420 26.78 -4.41 38.16
CA ILE A 420 26.96 -5.85 38.46
C ILE A 420 28.41 -6.15 38.80
N ARG A 421 29.35 -5.50 38.12
CA ARG A 421 30.79 -5.69 38.38
C ARG A 421 31.18 -5.16 39.76
N SER A 422 30.59 -4.06 40.21
CA SER A 422 30.85 -3.53 41.56
C SER A 422 30.29 -4.45 42.65
N VAL A 423 29.08 -5.00 42.46
CA VAL A 423 28.47 -5.98 43.38
C VAL A 423 29.33 -7.23 43.50
N LYS A 424 29.79 -7.80 42.37
CA LYS A 424 30.68 -8.97 42.38
C LYS A 424 32.04 -8.71 43.05
N ARG A 425 32.58 -7.49 42.96
CA ARG A 425 33.81 -7.11 43.67
C ARG A 425 33.60 -7.05 45.18
N MET A 426 32.49 -6.48 45.64
CA MET A 426 32.14 -6.41 47.06
C MET A 426 31.91 -7.81 47.67
N ASP A 427 31.30 -8.74 46.94
CA ASP A 427 31.11 -10.13 47.38
C ASP A 427 32.45 -10.89 47.46
N SER A 428 33.40 -10.61 46.56
CA SER A 428 34.73 -11.23 46.59
C SER A 428 35.60 -10.75 47.76
N GLU A 429 35.48 -9.48 48.16
CA GLU A 429 36.21 -8.91 49.30
C GLU A 429 35.68 -9.38 50.66
N HIS A 430 34.40 -9.78 50.76
CA HIS A 430 33.82 -10.32 52.00
C HIS A 430 34.11 -11.81 52.24
N SER A 431 34.75 -12.51 51.28
CA SER A 431 35.05 -13.95 51.39
C SER A 431 36.40 -14.29 52.03
N TYR A 432 37.18 -13.29 52.47
CA TYR A 432 38.45 -13.50 53.18
C TYR A 432 38.44 -12.89 54.60
N LYS A 433 37.91 -13.64 55.57
CA LYS A 433 38.43 -13.60 56.95
C LYS A 433 38.86 -15.01 57.34
N PRO A 434 40.17 -15.30 57.43
CA PRO A 434 40.63 -16.56 57.98
C PRO A 434 40.30 -16.61 59.47
N VAL A 435 39.60 -17.67 59.88
CA VAL A 435 39.56 -18.11 61.27
C VAL A 435 40.96 -18.58 61.64
N GLY A 436 41.66 -17.81 62.47
CA GLY A 436 42.99 -18.14 62.99
C GLY A 436 42.97 -18.11 64.52
N PHE A 437 43.07 -19.30 65.12
CA PHE A 437 43.24 -19.55 66.54
C PHE A 437 44.44 -18.82 67.16
N LYS A 438 44.23 -18.21 68.34
CA LYS A 438 45.00 -18.49 69.56
C LYS A 438 44.28 -17.96 70.80
#